data_AF-A0A1T5E0K3-F1
#
_entry.id   AF-A0A1T5E0K3-F1
#
_cell.length_a   1.000
_cell.length_b   1.000
_cell.length_c   1.000
_cell.angle_alpha   90.00
_cell.angle_beta   90.00
_cell.angle_gamma   90.00
#
_symmetry.space_group_name_H-M   'P 1'
#
loop_
_entity.id
_entity.type
_entity.pdbx_description
1 polymer ?
#
loop_
_entity_poly.entity_id
_entity_poly.type
_entity_poly.pdbx_seq_one_letter_code
_entity_poly.pdbx_strand_id
1 'polypeptide(L)'
;MAAADVNLNRLAVFVALVRAGSFTAAAGQLGTTKAMVSQHLAKLEEELGVALMVRSTRRMALTDAGERFHEDCARILADADDAITRLGECRDTPMGVLRVTAASDHGTTVVAPALAEFAERYPQVRVELVVTDTVSDLIAERFDLAIRIGWLRDSSLRAARLAAFRECLVASPSYLEKHGTPSVPGDLAAHRWVAVTVLASPTRWTFTDGHGDEHSVQTRVIASANSATVACRFVLEGLGISVLPDYVVDADVAAGRLVALLPGFTLPEGGIHAVYPGRQPPVKVRAFIDLLKERLA
;
A
#
# COMPACT_ATOMS: atom_id res chain seq x y z
N MET A 1 -7.63 35.35 3.84
CA MET A 1 -8.11 35.09 2.47
C MET A 1 -9.08 33.93 2.52
N ALA A 2 -10.27 34.04 1.92
CA ALA A 2 -11.23 32.95 1.91
C ALA A 2 -10.90 31.97 0.78
N ALA A 3 -11.27 30.69 0.92
CA ALA A 3 -11.07 29.70 -0.14
C ALA A 3 -11.73 30.09 -1.48
N ALA A 4 -12.79 30.91 -1.44
CA ALA A 4 -13.50 31.42 -2.61
C ALA A 4 -12.70 32.41 -3.47
N ASP A 5 -11.65 33.03 -2.90
CA ASP A 5 -10.84 34.04 -3.61
C ASP A 5 -9.68 33.42 -4.41
N VAL A 6 -9.38 32.13 -4.17
CA VAL A 6 -8.28 31.41 -4.84
C VAL A 6 -8.82 30.63 -6.03
N ASN A 7 -8.21 30.83 -7.20
CA ASN A 7 -8.59 30.07 -8.39
C ASN A 7 -8.15 28.60 -8.25
N LEU A 8 -9.13 27.71 -8.08
CA LEU A 8 -8.92 26.26 -7.93
C LEU A 8 -8.12 25.63 -9.07
N ASN A 9 -8.19 26.18 -10.29
CA ASN A 9 -7.38 25.71 -11.41
C ASN A 9 -5.87 25.87 -11.13
N ARG A 10 -5.47 26.90 -10.36
CA ARG A 10 -4.06 27.07 -9.97
C ARG A 10 -3.59 25.99 -9.00
N LEU A 11 -4.48 25.48 -8.15
CA LEU A 11 -4.17 24.34 -7.28
C LEU A 11 -3.91 23.09 -8.13
N ALA A 12 -4.74 22.84 -9.15
CA ALA A 12 -4.54 21.73 -10.09
C ALA A 12 -3.21 21.85 -10.84
N VAL A 13 -2.86 23.06 -11.30
CA VAL A 13 -1.57 23.31 -11.97
C VAL A 13 -0.39 23.08 -11.01
N PHE A 14 -0.47 23.54 -9.76
CA PHE A 14 0.57 23.32 -8.75
C PHE A 14 0.77 21.84 -8.45
N VAL A 15 -0.31 21.10 -8.21
CA VAL A 15 -0.25 19.65 -7.94
C VAL A 15 0.33 18.88 -9.13
N ALA A 16 -0.08 19.22 -10.37
CA ALA A 16 0.50 18.62 -11.57
C ALA A 16 2.00 18.94 -11.72
N LEU A 17 2.41 20.16 -11.39
CA LEU A 17 3.82 20.58 -11.44
C LEU A 17 4.70 19.79 -10.48
N VAL A 18 4.25 19.61 -9.23
CA VAL A 18 4.97 18.84 -8.21
C VAL A 18 5.12 17.39 -8.66
N ARG A 19 4.04 16.75 -9.12
CA ARG A 19 4.05 15.35 -9.58
C ARG A 19 4.96 15.13 -10.80
N ALA A 20 4.90 16.05 -11.76
CA ALA A 20 5.66 15.91 -13.01
C ALA A 20 7.14 16.26 -12.84
N GLY A 21 7.54 16.89 -11.72
CA GLY A 21 8.92 17.25 -11.39
C GLY A 21 9.55 18.32 -12.30
N SER A 22 8.86 18.78 -13.34
CA SER A 22 9.33 19.84 -14.23
C SER A 22 8.17 20.60 -14.87
N PHE A 23 8.37 21.90 -15.13
CA PHE A 23 7.39 22.74 -15.82
C PHE A 23 7.04 22.21 -17.22
N THR A 24 8.01 21.64 -17.93
CA THR A 24 7.79 21.11 -19.29
C THR A 24 6.91 19.86 -19.25
N ALA A 25 7.19 18.92 -18.33
CA ALA A 25 6.37 17.70 -18.19
C ALA A 25 4.95 18.04 -17.72
N ALA A 26 4.80 18.96 -16.76
CA ALA A 26 3.51 19.42 -16.29
C ALA A 26 2.69 20.09 -17.41
N ALA A 27 3.33 20.93 -18.22
CA ALA A 27 2.69 21.57 -19.36
C ALA A 27 2.15 20.54 -20.38
N GLY A 28 2.93 19.49 -20.66
CA GLY A 28 2.51 18.38 -21.50
C GLY A 28 1.30 17.62 -20.94
N GLN A 29 1.29 17.32 -19.64
CA GLN A 29 0.15 16.65 -18.98
C GLN A 29 -1.12 17.50 -18.96
N LEU A 30 -0.99 18.82 -18.83
CA LEU A 30 -2.10 19.76 -18.74
C LEU A 30 -2.57 20.30 -20.11
N GLY A 31 -1.92 19.92 -21.21
CA GLY A 31 -2.23 20.44 -22.54
C GLY A 31 -2.01 21.95 -22.68
N THR A 32 -1.02 22.51 -21.98
CA THR A 32 -0.73 23.95 -21.95
C THR A 32 0.74 24.25 -22.22
N THR A 33 1.16 25.51 -22.10
CA THR A 33 2.56 25.93 -22.30
C THR A 33 3.31 26.05 -20.97
N LYS A 34 4.64 25.85 -21.02
CA LYS A 34 5.53 26.07 -19.87
C LYS A 34 5.36 27.47 -19.24
N ALA A 35 5.16 28.49 -20.09
CA ALA A 35 4.94 29.86 -19.65
C ALA A 35 3.65 30.00 -18.83
N MET A 36 2.56 29.35 -19.27
CA MET A 36 1.28 29.34 -18.54
C MET A 36 1.41 28.65 -17.18
N VAL A 37 2.07 27.48 -17.12
CA VAL A 37 2.31 26.78 -15.84
C VAL A 37 3.10 27.66 -14.87
N SER A 38 4.17 28.33 -15.36
CA SER A 38 4.95 29.27 -14.55
C SER A 38 4.12 30.47 -14.08
N GLN A 39 3.24 31.00 -14.92
CA GLN A 39 2.40 32.14 -14.57
C GLN A 39 1.33 31.76 -13.53
N HIS A 40 0.72 30.58 -13.66
CA HIS A 40 -0.25 30.09 -12.69
C HIS A 40 0.38 29.88 -11.32
N LEU A 41 1.60 29.31 -11.26
CA LEU A 41 2.33 29.17 -9.99
C LEU A 41 2.65 30.53 -9.37
N ALA A 42 3.21 31.47 -10.14
CA ALA A 42 3.57 32.79 -9.62
C ALA A 42 2.35 33.54 -9.05
N LYS A 43 1.20 33.49 -9.76
CA LYS A 43 -0.05 34.09 -9.27
C LYS A 43 -0.58 33.39 -8.02
N LEU A 44 -0.40 32.08 -7.90
CA LEU A 44 -0.81 31.34 -6.70
C LEU A 44 0.04 31.74 -5.49
N GLU A 45 1.36 31.84 -5.66
CA GLU A 45 2.28 32.30 -4.61
C GLU A 45 2.01 33.75 -4.22
N GLU A 46 1.67 34.61 -5.19
CA GLU A 46 1.24 36.00 -4.97
C GLU A 46 -0.06 36.07 -4.16
N GLU A 47 -1.07 35.28 -4.53
CA GLU A 47 -2.36 35.22 -3.83
C GLU A 47 -2.19 34.71 -2.39
N LEU A 48 -1.32 33.72 -2.18
CA LEU A 48 -1.06 33.14 -0.85
C LEU A 48 -0.07 33.97 -0.01
N GLY A 49 0.71 34.86 -0.64
CA GLY A 49 1.78 35.62 0.00
C GLY A 49 2.97 34.77 0.46
N VAL A 50 3.09 33.53 -0.02
CA VAL A 50 4.13 32.57 0.40
C VAL A 50 4.68 31.84 -0.83
N ALA A 51 6.02 31.71 -0.89
CA ALA A 51 6.69 30.90 -1.90
C ALA A 51 6.50 29.40 -1.60
N LEU A 52 5.95 28.66 -2.57
CA LEU A 52 5.72 27.22 -2.50
C LEU A 52 6.91 26.44 -3.09
N MET A 53 7.68 27.06 -3.99
CA MET A 53 8.83 26.43 -4.63
C MET A 53 10.08 27.32 -4.60
N VAL A 54 11.24 26.69 -4.43
CA VAL A 54 12.54 27.37 -4.60
C VAL A 54 13.11 27.02 -5.98
N ARG A 55 13.43 28.05 -6.76
CA ARG A 55 14.15 27.89 -8.02
C ARG A 55 15.66 27.86 -7.75
N SER A 56 16.25 26.66 -7.73
CA SER A 56 17.69 26.50 -7.93
C SER A 56 17.96 26.17 -9.39
N THR A 57 19.07 26.68 -9.95
CA THR A 57 19.46 26.48 -11.35
C THR A 57 19.76 25.02 -11.71
N ARG A 58 19.69 24.08 -10.75
CA ARG A 58 19.90 22.65 -10.97
C ARG A 58 18.74 21.74 -10.55
N ARG A 59 17.84 22.18 -9.67
CA ARG A 59 16.65 21.39 -9.25
C ARG A 59 15.52 22.31 -8.76
N MET A 60 14.30 21.93 -9.09
CA MET A 60 13.09 22.47 -8.44
C MET A 60 12.89 21.72 -7.12
N ALA A 61 12.69 22.45 -6.03
CA ALA A 61 12.38 21.88 -4.72
C ALA A 61 11.19 22.64 -4.11
N LEU A 62 10.38 21.92 -3.34
CA LEU A 62 9.31 22.52 -2.54
C LEU A 62 9.92 23.22 -1.32
N THR A 63 9.22 24.25 -0.84
CA THR A 63 9.41 24.76 0.52
C THR A 63 8.61 23.89 1.50
N ASP A 64 8.90 23.97 2.81
CA ASP A 64 8.08 23.29 3.83
C ASP A 64 6.59 23.69 3.75
N ALA A 65 6.33 24.96 3.39
CA ALA A 65 4.99 25.45 3.12
C ALA A 65 4.39 24.81 1.85
N GLY A 66 5.20 24.66 0.81
CA GLY A 66 4.84 23.99 -0.44
C GLY A 66 4.50 22.51 -0.27
N GLU A 67 5.24 21.76 0.56
CA GLU A 67 4.95 20.35 0.84
C GLU A 67 3.59 20.18 1.52
N ARG A 68 3.36 20.90 2.62
CA ARG A 68 2.08 20.87 3.35
C ARG A 68 0.92 21.32 2.48
N PHE A 69 1.11 22.41 1.74
CA PHE A 69 0.07 22.93 0.86
C PHE A 69 -0.22 22.00 -0.32
N HIS A 70 0.78 21.28 -0.84
CA HIS A 70 0.59 20.28 -1.88
C HIS A 70 -0.32 19.14 -1.41
N GLU A 71 -0.11 18.61 -0.21
CA GLU A 71 -0.98 17.58 0.39
C GLU A 71 -2.43 18.07 0.52
N ASP A 72 -2.61 19.31 1.00
CA ASP A 72 -3.93 19.93 1.13
C ASP A 72 -4.62 20.13 -0.23
N CYS A 73 -3.89 20.64 -1.23
CA CYS A 73 -4.39 20.84 -2.59
C CYS A 73 -4.79 19.52 -3.24
N ALA A 74 -3.95 18.49 -3.08
CA ALA A 74 -4.20 17.17 -3.64
C ALA A 74 -5.51 16.57 -3.07
N ARG A 75 -5.76 16.76 -1.77
CA ARG A 75 -7.01 16.36 -1.12
C ARG A 75 -8.22 17.17 -1.60
N ILE A 76 -8.11 18.49 -1.73
CA ILE A 76 -9.20 19.35 -2.22
C ILE A 76 -9.61 18.97 -3.64
N LEU A 77 -8.63 18.71 -4.52
CA LEU A 77 -8.91 18.29 -5.89
C LEU A 77 -9.57 16.90 -5.93
N ALA A 78 -9.16 15.98 -5.06
CA ALA A 78 -9.83 14.68 -4.92
C ALA A 78 -11.28 14.85 -4.45
N ASP A 79 -11.54 15.71 -3.45
CA ASP A 79 -12.91 16.00 -2.98
C ASP A 79 -13.78 16.63 -4.09
N ALA A 80 -13.19 17.47 -4.95
CA ALA A 80 -13.87 18.07 -6.10
C ALA A 80 -14.17 17.03 -7.19
N ASP A 81 -13.20 16.16 -7.53
CA ASP A 81 -13.40 15.03 -8.45
C ASP A 81 -14.47 14.07 -7.93
N ASP A 82 -14.52 13.82 -6.62
CA ASP A 82 -15.56 13.02 -5.96
C ASP A 82 -16.93 13.69 -6.07
N ALA A 83 -17.01 15.01 -5.89
CA ALA A 83 -18.27 15.75 -6.04
C ALA A 83 -18.79 15.72 -7.48
N ILE A 84 -17.89 15.83 -8.46
CA ILE A 84 -18.23 15.70 -9.90
C ILE A 84 -18.64 14.26 -10.22
N THR A 85 -17.93 13.26 -9.68
CA THR A 85 -18.24 11.84 -9.87
C THR A 85 -19.63 11.51 -9.30
N ARG A 86 -19.98 12.07 -8.14
CA ARG A 86 -21.33 11.98 -7.55
C ARG A 86 -22.45 12.51 -8.44
N LEU A 87 -22.18 13.47 -9.33
CA LEU A 87 -23.17 13.89 -10.34
C LEU A 87 -23.38 12.83 -11.44
N GLY A 88 -22.37 11.98 -11.68
CA GLY A 88 -22.47 10.79 -12.54
C GLY A 88 -23.17 9.59 -11.90
N GLU A 89 -23.34 9.59 -10.57
CA GLU A 89 -23.97 8.51 -9.78
C GLU A 89 -25.50 8.42 -9.92
N CYS A 90 -26.13 9.19 -10.81
CA CYS A 90 -27.48 8.86 -11.31
C CYS A 90 -27.52 7.52 -12.08
N ARG A 91 -26.38 6.83 -12.24
CA ARG A 91 -26.27 5.46 -12.72
C ARG A 91 -25.65 4.58 -11.63
N ASP A 92 -26.43 3.68 -11.04
CA ASP A 92 -25.99 2.66 -10.07
C ASP A 92 -25.01 1.60 -10.66
N THR A 93 -24.53 1.79 -11.89
CA THR A 93 -23.71 0.81 -12.60
C THR A 93 -22.25 1.26 -12.65
N PRO A 94 -21.29 0.45 -12.13
CA PRO A 94 -19.86 0.69 -12.29
C PRO A 94 -19.46 0.93 -13.75
N MET A 95 -18.68 1.99 -13.99
CA MET A 95 -18.12 2.30 -15.31
C MET A 95 -16.83 3.11 -15.23
N GLY A 96 -16.07 3.16 -16.32
CA GLY A 96 -14.81 3.91 -16.43
C GLY A 96 -13.58 3.07 -16.08
N VAL A 97 -12.45 3.72 -15.83
CA VAL A 97 -11.21 3.02 -15.45
C VAL A 97 -11.19 2.80 -13.95
N LEU A 98 -10.99 1.57 -13.47
CA LEU A 98 -10.71 1.24 -12.07
C LEU A 98 -9.22 0.94 -11.93
N ARG A 99 -8.47 1.87 -11.32
CA ARG A 99 -7.02 1.77 -11.17
C ARG A 99 -6.63 1.40 -9.74
N VAL A 100 -6.09 0.20 -9.57
CA VAL A 100 -5.79 -0.43 -8.28
C VAL A 100 -4.29 -0.60 -8.10
N THR A 101 -3.77 -0.36 -6.90
CA THR A 101 -2.42 -0.74 -6.49
C THR A 101 -2.43 -1.79 -5.39
N ALA A 102 -1.49 -2.72 -5.40
CA ALA A 102 -1.37 -3.78 -4.38
C ALA A 102 0.08 -4.27 -4.22
N ALA A 103 0.39 -4.89 -3.09
CA ALA A 103 1.64 -5.62 -2.90
C ALA A 103 1.82 -6.70 -3.98
N SER A 104 3.04 -6.96 -4.43
CA SER A 104 3.29 -7.77 -5.63
C SER A 104 2.68 -9.17 -5.57
N ASP A 105 2.86 -9.83 -4.43
CA ASP A 105 2.38 -11.18 -4.18
C ASP A 105 0.85 -11.23 -4.20
N HIS A 106 0.19 -10.39 -3.40
CA HIS A 106 -1.26 -10.37 -3.26
C HIS A 106 -1.98 -9.79 -4.48
N GLY A 107 -1.33 -8.82 -5.14
CA GLY A 107 -1.78 -8.27 -6.41
C GLY A 107 -1.93 -9.35 -7.47
N THR A 108 -0.94 -10.25 -7.54
CA THR A 108 -0.92 -11.35 -8.52
C THR A 108 -1.88 -12.48 -8.15
N THR A 109 -1.93 -12.90 -6.88
CA THR A 109 -2.66 -14.12 -6.47
C THR A 109 -4.11 -13.88 -6.10
N VAL A 110 -4.48 -12.67 -5.66
CA VAL A 110 -5.83 -12.36 -5.15
C VAL A 110 -6.49 -11.25 -5.97
N VAL A 111 -5.80 -10.11 -6.14
CA VAL A 111 -6.42 -8.92 -6.75
C VAL A 111 -6.62 -9.08 -8.25
N ALA A 112 -5.65 -9.61 -8.98
CA ALA A 112 -5.77 -9.81 -10.42
C ALA A 112 -6.92 -10.77 -10.81
N PRO A 113 -7.09 -11.95 -10.17
CA PRO A 113 -8.26 -12.79 -10.38
C PRO A 113 -9.59 -12.08 -10.07
N ALA A 114 -9.64 -11.30 -8.98
CA ALA A 114 -10.84 -10.54 -8.63
C ALA A 114 -11.14 -9.44 -9.66
N LEU A 115 -10.12 -8.76 -10.20
CA LEU A 115 -10.29 -7.74 -11.24
C LEU A 115 -10.76 -8.35 -12.57
N ALA A 116 -10.31 -9.55 -12.90
CA ALA A 116 -10.79 -10.28 -14.07
C ALA A 116 -12.29 -10.56 -13.96
N GLU A 117 -12.73 -11.14 -12.83
CA GLU A 117 -14.16 -11.36 -12.55
C GLU A 117 -14.95 -10.06 -12.54
N PHE A 118 -14.40 -8.99 -11.97
CA PHE A 118 -15.05 -7.68 -11.92
C PHE A 118 -15.27 -7.09 -13.32
N ALA A 119 -14.28 -7.23 -14.21
CA ALA A 119 -14.38 -6.76 -15.60
C ALA A 119 -15.40 -7.58 -16.42
N GLU A 120 -15.55 -8.88 -16.14
CA GLU A 120 -16.60 -9.71 -16.74
C GLU A 120 -18.00 -9.30 -16.24
N ARG A 121 -18.13 -9.02 -14.93
CA ARG A 121 -19.39 -8.61 -14.30
C ARG A 121 -19.82 -7.20 -14.73
N TYR A 122 -18.87 -6.31 -15.01
CA TYR A 122 -19.11 -4.92 -15.40
C TYR A 122 -18.33 -4.55 -16.67
N PRO A 123 -18.85 -4.88 -17.88
CA PRO A 123 -18.13 -4.67 -19.15
C PRO A 123 -17.84 -3.21 -19.50
N GLN A 124 -18.48 -2.24 -18.82
CA GLN A 124 -18.19 -0.81 -18.98
C GLN A 124 -17.00 -0.33 -18.12
N VAL A 125 -16.42 -1.22 -17.31
CA VAL A 125 -15.23 -0.96 -16.51
C VAL A 125 -13.99 -1.49 -17.23
N ARG A 126 -12.97 -0.64 -17.34
CA ARG A 126 -11.60 -1.06 -17.68
C ARG A 126 -10.79 -1.14 -16.40
N VAL A 127 -10.13 -2.26 -16.15
CA VAL A 127 -9.30 -2.45 -14.95
C VAL A 127 -7.83 -2.18 -15.25
N GLU A 128 -7.13 -1.56 -14.30
CA GLU A 128 -5.69 -1.36 -14.33
C GLU A 128 -5.12 -1.74 -12.96
N LEU A 129 -4.17 -2.69 -12.95
CA LEU A 129 -3.48 -3.11 -11.74
C LEU A 129 -2.01 -2.69 -11.81
N VAL A 130 -1.54 -2.01 -10.77
CA VAL A 130 -0.12 -1.75 -10.55
C VAL A 130 0.31 -2.53 -9.31
N VAL A 131 1.37 -3.31 -9.45
CA VAL A 131 1.94 -4.08 -8.35
C VAL A 131 3.24 -3.44 -7.89
N THR A 132 3.35 -3.18 -6.59
CA THR A 132 4.56 -2.62 -5.99
C THR A 132 4.63 -2.93 -4.50
N ASP A 133 5.83 -3.21 -4.01
CA ASP A 133 6.10 -3.42 -2.58
C ASP A 133 6.52 -2.12 -1.87
N THR A 134 6.45 -0.98 -2.57
CA THR A 134 6.61 0.36 -1.99
C THR A 134 5.25 1.00 -1.72
N VAL A 135 5.15 1.84 -0.69
CA VAL A 135 3.91 2.58 -0.41
C VAL A 135 3.68 3.63 -1.50
N SER A 136 2.65 3.41 -2.33
CA SER A 136 2.19 4.39 -3.32
C SER A 136 1.38 5.51 -2.69
N ASP A 137 1.52 6.71 -3.25
CA ASP A 137 0.64 7.85 -2.97
C ASP A 137 -0.57 7.77 -3.91
N LEU A 138 -1.70 7.34 -3.35
CA LEU A 138 -2.94 7.13 -4.12
C LEU A 138 -3.38 8.42 -4.82
N ILE A 139 -3.19 9.58 -4.18
CA ILE A 139 -3.63 10.85 -4.72
C ILE A 139 -2.65 11.30 -5.81
N ALA A 140 -1.35 11.32 -5.51
CA ALA A 140 -0.31 11.74 -6.45
C ALA A 140 -0.30 10.88 -7.72
N GLU A 141 -0.43 9.58 -7.56
CA GLU A 141 -0.35 8.62 -8.64
C GLU A 141 -1.69 8.35 -9.30
N ARG A 142 -2.82 8.90 -8.80
CA ARG A 142 -4.18 8.70 -9.33
C ARG A 142 -4.61 7.23 -9.29
N PHE A 143 -4.49 6.59 -8.13
CA PHE A 143 -5.13 5.30 -7.85
C PHE A 143 -6.51 5.52 -7.25
N ASP A 144 -7.49 4.76 -7.72
CA ASP A 144 -8.83 4.74 -7.13
C ASP A 144 -8.85 3.93 -5.83
N LEU A 145 -7.99 2.90 -5.73
CA LEU A 145 -7.94 1.95 -4.62
C LEU A 145 -6.54 1.40 -4.42
N ALA A 146 -6.13 1.20 -3.16
CA ALA A 146 -4.96 0.43 -2.79
C ALA A 146 -5.34 -0.74 -1.89
N ILE A 147 -4.80 -1.92 -2.15
CA ILE A 147 -4.89 -3.08 -1.27
C ILE A 147 -3.62 -3.14 -0.43
N ARG A 148 -3.74 -2.81 0.86
CA ARG A 148 -2.64 -2.77 1.82
C ARG A 148 -2.70 -3.95 2.77
N ILE A 149 -1.55 -4.54 3.03
CA ILE A 149 -1.38 -5.70 3.92
C ILE A 149 -0.58 -5.26 5.14
N GLY A 150 -1.01 -5.72 6.31
CA GLY A 150 -0.36 -5.47 7.59
C GLY A 150 -1.09 -4.40 8.40
N TRP A 151 -0.33 -3.72 9.26
CA TRP A 151 -0.85 -2.70 10.16
C TRP A 151 -0.87 -1.34 9.47
N LEU A 152 -2.07 -0.78 9.29
CA LEU A 152 -2.23 0.56 8.73
C LEU A 152 -1.54 1.57 9.64
N ARG A 153 -0.64 2.37 9.06
CA ARG A 153 -0.16 3.60 9.70
C ARG A 153 -1.25 4.65 9.62
N ASP A 154 -1.34 5.52 10.62
CA ASP A 154 -2.25 6.65 10.60
C ASP A 154 -2.07 7.46 9.31
N SER A 155 -3.15 7.64 8.57
CA SER A 155 -3.19 8.47 7.37
C SER A 155 -4.54 9.17 7.29
N SER A 156 -4.60 10.26 6.53
CA SER A 156 -5.87 10.94 6.22
C SER A 156 -6.80 10.12 5.30
N LEU A 157 -6.30 8.99 4.76
CA LEU A 157 -7.05 8.10 3.88
C LEU A 157 -8.00 7.19 4.68
N ARG A 158 -9.15 6.86 4.09
CA ARG A 158 -10.10 5.90 4.67
C ARG A 158 -9.69 4.48 4.30
N ALA A 159 -9.94 3.55 5.22
CA ALA A 159 -9.68 2.14 5.02
C ALA A 159 -10.92 1.29 5.36
N ALA A 160 -11.18 0.28 4.54
CA ALA A 160 -12.12 -0.79 4.82
C ALA A 160 -11.34 -2.10 5.02
N ARG A 161 -11.54 -2.78 6.14
CA ARG A 161 -10.96 -4.11 6.36
C ARG A 161 -11.64 -5.11 5.42
N LEU A 162 -10.82 -5.86 4.68
CA LEU A 162 -11.25 -6.91 3.76
C LEU A 162 -11.16 -8.28 4.43
N ALA A 163 -10.02 -8.55 5.08
CA ALA A 163 -9.76 -9.82 5.74
C ALA A 163 -8.74 -9.68 6.88
N ALA A 164 -8.61 -10.76 7.64
CA ALA A 164 -7.52 -11.01 8.58
C ALA A 164 -6.53 -11.99 7.97
N PHE A 165 -5.28 -11.96 8.42
CA PHE A 165 -4.34 -13.05 8.20
C PHE A 165 -3.52 -13.28 9.45
N ARG A 166 -3.05 -14.51 9.65
CA ARG A 166 -2.19 -14.86 10.77
C ARG A 166 -0.75 -14.92 10.32
N GLU A 167 0.15 -14.54 11.21
CA GLU A 167 1.57 -14.73 11.04
C GLU A 167 1.95 -16.13 11.55
N CYS A 168 2.76 -16.86 10.77
CA CYS A 168 3.17 -18.22 11.05
C CYS A 168 4.69 -18.33 11.10
N LEU A 169 5.23 -18.80 12.22
CA LEU A 169 6.63 -19.16 12.33
C LEU A 169 6.88 -20.51 11.64
N VAL A 170 7.69 -20.53 10.60
CA VAL A 170 7.90 -21.72 9.77
C VAL A 170 9.37 -22.01 9.49
N ALA A 171 9.68 -23.29 9.33
CA ALA A 171 10.95 -23.80 8.83
C ALA A 171 10.72 -25.01 7.91
N SER A 172 11.67 -25.33 7.04
CA SER A 172 11.64 -26.59 6.30
C SER A 172 12.15 -27.75 7.19
N PRO A 173 11.66 -29.00 6.97
CA PRO A 173 12.15 -30.17 7.69
C PRO A 173 13.68 -30.34 7.61
N SER A 174 14.26 -30.10 6.42
CA SER A 174 15.69 -30.25 6.17
C SER A 174 16.57 -29.27 6.97
N TYR A 175 16.04 -28.10 7.32
CA TYR A 175 16.71 -27.17 8.22
C TYR A 175 16.65 -27.66 9.67
N LEU A 176 15.48 -28.12 10.12
CA LEU A 176 15.26 -28.61 11.48
C LEU A 176 16.09 -29.85 11.79
N GLU A 177 16.27 -30.76 10.83
CA GLU A 177 17.16 -31.93 10.98
C GLU A 177 18.62 -31.54 11.27
N LYS A 178 19.09 -30.42 10.70
CA LYS A 178 20.49 -29.97 10.82
C LYS A 178 20.72 -29.05 12.02
N HIS A 179 19.72 -28.26 12.39
CA HIS A 179 19.86 -27.17 13.34
C HIS A 179 19.03 -27.36 14.62
N GLY A 180 18.24 -28.44 14.71
CA GLY A 180 17.30 -28.67 15.81
C GLY A 180 16.00 -27.88 15.63
N THR A 181 15.02 -28.19 16.48
CA THR A 181 13.72 -27.52 16.50
C THR A 181 13.61 -26.62 17.74
N PRO A 182 13.34 -25.31 17.59
CA PRO A 182 13.14 -24.44 18.74
C PRO A 182 11.89 -24.84 19.51
N SER A 183 11.98 -24.84 20.84
CA SER A 183 10.88 -25.22 21.74
C SER A 183 10.22 -24.00 22.40
N VAL A 184 10.96 -22.89 22.53
CA VAL A 184 10.48 -21.61 23.05
C VAL A 184 10.97 -20.43 22.19
N PRO A 185 10.30 -19.26 22.23
CA PRO A 185 10.70 -18.08 21.45
C PRO A 185 12.17 -17.67 21.65
N GLY A 186 12.72 -17.83 22.86
CA GLY A 186 14.12 -17.52 23.17
C GLY A 186 15.14 -18.31 22.34
N ASP A 187 14.81 -19.54 21.94
CA ASP A 187 15.70 -20.41 21.15
C ASP A 187 15.98 -19.81 19.77
N LEU A 188 15.06 -18.99 19.25
CA LEU A 188 15.17 -18.37 17.92
C LEU A 188 16.39 -17.45 17.79
N ALA A 189 16.95 -16.95 18.90
CA ALA A 189 18.18 -16.18 18.89
C ALA A 189 19.41 -16.98 18.41
N ALA A 190 19.39 -18.31 18.57
CA ALA A 190 20.46 -19.21 18.12
C ALA A 190 20.25 -19.72 16.67
N HIS A 191 19.06 -19.52 16.10
CA HIS A 191 18.72 -19.97 14.77
C HIS A 191 19.03 -18.92 13.69
N ARG A 192 19.17 -19.41 12.47
CA ARG A 192 19.28 -18.60 11.25
C ARG A 192 17.93 -18.00 10.90
N TRP A 193 17.89 -16.69 10.71
CA TRP A 193 16.67 -15.96 10.39
C TRP A 193 16.64 -15.44 8.95
N VAL A 194 15.52 -15.64 8.28
CA VAL A 194 15.19 -15.00 7.00
C VAL A 194 14.24 -13.84 7.27
N ALA A 195 14.71 -12.61 7.03
CA ALA A 195 13.98 -11.39 7.35
C ALA A 195 13.11 -10.88 6.18
N VAL A 196 11.89 -10.45 6.47
CA VAL A 196 11.01 -9.76 5.51
C VAL A 196 11.12 -8.24 5.71
N THR A 197 11.86 -7.54 4.84
CA THR A 197 12.31 -6.16 5.08
C THR A 197 11.22 -5.09 4.98
N VAL A 198 10.03 -5.43 4.47
CA VAL A 198 8.89 -4.50 4.42
C VAL A 198 8.25 -4.30 5.80
N LEU A 199 8.52 -5.21 6.75
CA LEU A 199 8.05 -5.11 8.13
C LEU A 199 8.83 -4.03 8.89
N ALA A 200 8.15 -3.35 9.82
CA ALA A 200 8.76 -2.30 10.63
C ALA A 200 9.88 -2.83 11.56
N SER A 201 9.75 -4.08 12.01
CA SER A 201 10.72 -4.76 12.88
C SER A 201 11.04 -6.15 12.34
N PRO A 202 11.82 -6.26 11.25
CA PRO A 202 11.98 -7.53 10.51
C PRO A 202 12.83 -8.57 11.26
N THR A 203 13.40 -8.20 12.41
CA THR A 203 14.32 -9.01 13.22
C THR A 203 13.89 -9.17 14.66
N ARG A 204 12.82 -8.49 15.09
CA ARG A 204 12.29 -8.52 16.45
C ARG A 204 10.85 -8.99 16.40
N TRP A 205 10.58 -10.07 17.13
CA TRP A 205 9.25 -10.68 17.19
C TRP A 205 8.82 -10.87 18.63
N THR A 206 7.53 -10.64 18.87
CA THR A 206 6.88 -10.88 20.15
C THR A 206 5.89 -12.01 19.97
N PHE A 207 6.03 -13.03 20.81
CA PHE A 207 5.16 -14.19 20.88
C PHE A 207 4.35 -14.13 22.17
N THR A 208 3.06 -14.45 22.11
CA THR A 208 2.21 -14.50 23.30
C THR A 208 1.86 -15.94 23.61
N ASP A 209 2.14 -16.41 24.83
CA ASP A 209 1.82 -17.78 25.24
C ASP A 209 0.34 -17.94 25.68
N GLY A 210 -0.05 -19.17 26.04
CA GLY A 210 -1.41 -19.48 26.48
C GLY A 210 -1.86 -18.79 27.78
N HIS A 211 -0.95 -18.17 28.55
CA HIS A 211 -1.26 -17.40 29.76
C HIS A 211 -1.36 -15.89 29.46
N GLY A 212 -1.02 -15.47 28.24
CA GLY A 212 -0.99 -14.07 27.83
C GLY A 212 0.35 -13.38 28.08
N ASP A 213 1.39 -14.11 28.50
CA ASP A 213 2.71 -13.54 28.71
C ASP A 213 3.43 -13.32 27.37
N GLU A 214 4.07 -12.15 27.23
CA GLU A 214 4.80 -11.76 26.02
C GLU A 214 6.28 -12.15 26.08
N HIS A 215 6.75 -12.82 25.01
CA HIS A 215 8.11 -13.30 24.84
C HIS A 215 8.72 -12.63 23.61
N SER A 216 9.53 -11.60 23.83
CA SER A 216 10.25 -10.89 22.76
C SER A 216 11.59 -11.54 22.45
N VAL A 217 11.89 -11.75 21.17
CA VAL A 217 13.19 -12.28 20.71
C VAL A 217 13.80 -11.40 19.62
N GLN A 218 15.12 -11.22 19.71
CA GLN A 218 15.94 -10.62 18.67
C GLN A 218 16.63 -11.74 17.88
N THR A 219 16.40 -11.76 16.57
CA THR A 219 16.85 -12.84 15.69
C THR A 219 18.15 -12.49 14.96
N ARG A 220 18.90 -13.52 14.54
CA ARG A 220 20.13 -13.38 13.77
C ARG A 220 19.86 -13.56 12.27
N VAL A 221 19.77 -12.43 11.56
CA VAL A 221 19.54 -12.42 10.10
C VAL A 221 20.70 -13.03 9.34
N ILE A 222 20.40 -13.98 8.45
CA ILE A 222 21.36 -14.53 7.47
C ILE A 222 21.00 -14.21 6.02
N ALA A 223 19.75 -13.83 5.78
CA ALA A 223 19.21 -13.49 4.47
C ALA A 223 17.98 -12.61 4.69
N SER A 224 17.64 -11.83 3.67
CA SER A 224 16.48 -10.97 3.71
C SER A 224 15.84 -10.84 2.33
N ALA A 225 14.53 -10.58 2.32
CA ALA A 225 13.76 -10.30 1.12
C ALA A 225 12.73 -9.22 1.42
N ASN A 226 12.36 -8.42 0.42
CA ASN A 226 11.27 -7.45 0.49
C ASN A 226 9.90 -8.07 0.13
N SER A 227 9.81 -9.38 -0.03
CA SER A 227 8.59 -10.11 -0.35
C SER A 227 8.49 -11.35 0.55
N ALA A 228 7.28 -11.64 1.04
CA ALA A 228 7.02 -12.80 1.86
C ALA A 228 7.14 -14.11 1.05
N THR A 229 6.74 -14.12 -0.22
CA THR A 229 6.89 -15.31 -1.08
C THR A 229 8.37 -15.61 -1.36
N VAL A 230 9.20 -14.59 -1.58
CA VAL A 230 10.65 -14.76 -1.74
C VAL A 230 11.31 -15.24 -0.45
N ALA A 231 10.91 -14.70 0.70
CA ALA A 231 11.36 -15.20 2.00
C ALA A 231 10.95 -16.67 2.23
N CYS A 232 9.72 -17.05 1.85
CA CYS A 232 9.25 -18.43 1.88
C CYS A 232 10.15 -19.36 1.06
N ARG A 233 10.59 -18.93 -0.13
CA ARG A 233 11.54 -19.71 -0.94
C ARG A 233 12.86 -19.96 -0.20
N PHE A 234 13.45 -18.97 0.47
CA PHE A 234 14.65 -19.21 1.29
C PHE A 234 14.42 -20.24 2.41
N VAL A 235 13.26 -20.20 3.06
CA VAL A 235 12.90 -21.16 4.12
C VAL A 235 12.74 -22.57 3.56
N LEU A 236 12.07 -22.72 2.42
CA LEU A 236 11.89 -23.98 1.70
C LEU A 236 13.24 -24.61 1.29
N GLU A 237 14.21 -23.80 0.86
CA GLU A 237 15.57 -24.26 0.53
C GLU A 237 16.43 -24.56 1.79
N GLY A 238 15.85 -24.45 2.99
CA GLY A 238 16.52 -24.82 4.25
C GLY A 238 17.52 -23.79 4.76
N LEU A 239 17.35 -22.51 4.39
CA LEU A 239 18.30 -21.46 4.78
C LEU A 239 18.12 -20.98 6.23
N GLY A 240 16.91 -21.10 6.77
CA GLY A 240 16.57 -20.62 8.11
C GLY A 240 15.09 -20.72 8.46
N ILE A 241 14.72 -19.98 9.50
CA ILE A 241 13.36 -19.80 10.01
C ILE A 241 12.86 -18.41 9.60
N SER A 242 11.56 -18.27 9.37
CA SER A 242 10.92 -16.97 9.17
C SER A 242 9.52 -16.94 9.78
N VAL A 243 9.00 -15.74 9.99
CA VAL A 243 7.57 -15.51 10.22
C VAL A 243 6.97 -14.99 8.93
N LEU A 244 5.95 -15.70 8.45
CA LEU A 244 5.31 -15.45 7.16
C LEU A 244 3.78 -15.55 7.30
N PRO A 245 3.02 -14.79 6.49
CA PRO A 245 1.56 -14.89 6.50
C PRO A 245 1.06 -16.28 6.12
N ASP A 246 -0.03 -16.73 6.76
CA ASP A 246 -0.68 -18.02 6.52
C ASP A 246 -0.99 -18.27 5.02
N TYR A 247 -1.55 -17.28 4.32
CA TYR A 247 -1.83 -17.38 2.88
C TYR A 247 -0.59 -17.61 1.99
N VAL A 248 0.63 -17.40 2.50
CA VAL A 248 1.88 -17.72 1.80
C VAL A 248 2.34 -19.15 2.08
N VAL A 249 2.08 -19.69 3.27
CA VAL A 249 2.70 -20.92 3.76
C VAL A 249 1.74 -22.11 3.89
N ASP A 250 0.43 -21.88 3.98
CA ASP A 250 -0.56 -22.93 4.27
C ASP A 250 -0.47 -24.13 3.31
N ALA A 251 -0.27 -23.89 2.02
CA ALA A 251 -0.14 -24.94 1.02
C ALA A 251 1.15 -25.78 1.20
N ASP A 252 2.24 -25.14 1.62
CA ASP A 252 3.52 -25.81 1.89
C ASP A 252 3.51 -26.55 3.23
N VAL A 253 2.83 -26.00 4.24
CA VAL A 253 2.60 -26.64 5.54
C VAL A 253 1.71 -27.88 5.37
N ALA A 254 0.59 -27.75 4.65
CA ALA A 254 -0.31 -28.87 4.37
C ALA A 254 0.38 -29.99 3.57
N ALA A 255 1.32 -29.64 2.70
CA ALA A 255 2.12 -30.60 1.93
C ALA A 255 3.34 -31.15 2.69
N GLY A 256 3.59 -30.73 3.93
CA GLY A 256 4.74 -31.15 4.73
C GLY A 256 6.10 -30.61 4.24
N ARG A 257 6.10 -29.63 3.34
CA ARG A 257 7.34 -28.95 2.87
C ARG A 257 7.83 -27.90 3.86
N LEU A 258 6.89 -27.33 4.63
CA LEU A 258 7.17 -26.48 5.78
C LEU A 258 6.53 -27.07 7.04
N VAL A 259 7.11 -26.72 8.17
CA VAL A 259 6.63 -27.08 9.51
C VAL A 259 6.34 -25.79 10.26
N ALA A 260 5.12 -25.67 10.78
CA ALA A 260 4.76 -24.62 11.72
C ALA A 260 5.42 -24.89 13.08
N LEU A 261 6.09 -23.88 13.63
CA LEU A 261 6.85 -23.97 14.87
C LEU A 261 6.13 -23.24 16.00
N LEU A 262 6.45 -23.63 17.24
CA LEU A 262 5.92 -22.99 18.46
C LEU A 262 4.38 -22.89 18.50
N PRO A 263 3.62 -23.98 18.29
CA PRO A 263 2.15 -23.93 18.20
C PRO A 263 1.44 -23.48 19.50
N GLY A 264 2.13 -23.50 20.64
CA GLY A 264 1.64 -22.97 21.92
C GLY A 264 1.78 -21.45 22.06
N PHE A 265 2.35 -20.79 21.05
CA PHE A 265 2.56 -19.35 21.02
C PHE A 265 1.80 -18.75 19.86
N THR A 266 1.25 -17.56 20.08
CA THR A 266 0.55 -16.77 19.07
C THR A 266 1.40 -15.59 18.64
N LEU A 267 1.27 -15.23 17.38
CA LEU A 267 1.88 -14.05 16.76
C LEU A 267 0.78 -13.00 16.50
N PRO A 268 1.15 -11.72 16.37
CA PRO A 268 0.18 -10.67 16.10
C PRO A 268 -0.56 -10.91 14.79
N GLU A 269 -1.87 -10.66 14.80
CA GLU A 269 -2.72 -10.75 13.62
C GLU A 269 -2.54 -9.52 12.72
N GLY A 270 -2.44 -9.76 11.42
CA GLY A 270 -2.40 -8.71 10.40
C GLY A 270 -3.76 -8.53 9.71
N GLY A 271 -3.93 -7.40 9.03
CA GLY A 271 -5.15 -7.13 8.26
C GLY A 271 -4.86 -6.84 6.79
N ILE A 272 -5.80 -7.23 5.93
CA ILE A 272 -5.86 -6.82 4.53
C ILE A 272 -6.89 -5.72 4.42
N HIS A 273 -6.49 -4.58 3.85
CA HIS A 273 -7.30 -3.37 3.85
C HIS A 273 -7.41 -2.78 2.45
N ALA A 274 -8.62 -2.39 2.08
CA ALA A 274 -8.91 -1.52 0.95
C ALA A 274 -8.78 -0.06 1.40
N VAL A 275 -7.86 0.69 0.81
CA VAL A 275 -7.60 2.11 1.11
C VAL A 275 -7.91 2.95 -0.12
N TYR A 276 -8.67 4.02 0.05
CA TYR A 276 -9.11 4.88 -1.06
C TYR A 276 -9.12 6.36 -0.64
N PRO A 277 -8.98 7.31 -1.60
CA PRO A 277 -9.09 8.74 -1.33
C PRO A 277 -10.55 9.15 -1.05
N GLY A 278 -10.74 10.28 -0.36
CA GLY A 278 -12.06 10.87 -0.13
C GLY A 278 -12.87 10.28 1.03
N ARG A 279 -14.08 10.80 1.25
CA ARG A 279 -14.99 10.35 2.34
C ARG A 279 -15.79 9.10 1.98
N GLN A 280 -16.16 8.92 0.71
CA GLN A 280 -16.93 7.79 0.22
C GLN A 280 -16.34 7.27 -1.10
N PRO A 281 -16.19 5.95 -1.26
CA PRO A 281 -15.65 5.40 -2.49
C PRO A 281 -16.67 5.56 -3.62
N PRO A 282 -16.22 5.90 -4.85
CA PRO A 282 -17.05 5.84 -6.05
C PRO A 282 -17.71 4.47 -6.22
N VAL A 283 -18.84 4.40 -6.93
CA VAL A 283 -19.62 3.15 -7.15
C VAL A 283 -18.73 1.98 -7.62
N LYS A 284 -17.85 2.20 -8.60
CA LYS A 284 -16.91 1.17 -9.09
C LYS A 284 -15.97 0.63 -8.01
N VAL A 285 -15.48 1.50 -7.12
CA VAL A 285 -14.55 1.13 -6.04
C VAL A 285 -15.29 0.35 -4.97
N ARG A 286 -16.48 0.81 -4.59
CA ARG A 286 -17.35 0.15 -3.62
C ARG A 286 -17.75 -1.25 -4.07
N ALA A 287 -18.24 -1.38 -5.31
CA ALA A 287 -18.60 -2.67 -5.88
C ALA A 287 -17.41 -3.64 -5.93
N PHE A 288 -16.20 -3.15 -6.21
CA PHE A 288 -15.01 -3.99 -6.20
C PHE A 288 -14.56 -4.38 -4.79
N ILE A 289 -14.68 -3.48 -3.80
CA ILE A 289 -14.46 -3.79 -2.39
C ILE A 289 -15.42 -4.89 -1.92
N ASP A 290 -16.70 -4.81 -2.30
CA ASP A 290 -17.70 -5.80 -1.94
C ASP A 290 -17.38 -7.17 -2.57
N LEU A 291 -16.99 -7.21 -3.85
CA LEU A 291 -16.51 -8.44 -4.49
C LEU A 291 -15.29 -9.03 -3.77
N LEU A 292 -14.31 -8.21 -3.37
CA LEU A 292 -13.15 -8.69 -2.63
C LEU A 292 -13.52 -9.28 -1.27
N LYS A 293 -14.48 -8.68 -0.56
CA LYS A 293 -15.00 -9.24 0.70
C LYS A 293 -15.69 -10.58 0.48
N GLU A 294 -16.47 -10.72 -0.58
CA GLU A 294 -17.12 -12.00 -0.94
C GLU A 294 -16.09 -13.10 -1.23
N ARG A 295 -15.00 -12.76 -1.93
CA ARG A 295 -13.93 -13.71 -2.27
C ARG A 295 -13.00 -14.09 -1.11
N LEU A 296 -12.94 -13.24 -0.07
CA LEU A 296 -12.06 -13.40 1.09
C LEU A 296 -12.80 -13.86 2.36
N ALA A 297 -14.12 -14.05 2.27
CA ALA A 297 -14.97 -14.55 3.35
C ALA A 297 -14.79 -16.05 3.63
#